data_AF-A0A4R1GI72-F1
#
_entry.id   AF-A0A4R1GI72-F1
#
_cell.length_a   1.000
_cell.length_b   1.000
_cell.length_c   1.000
_cell.angle_alpha   90.00
_cell.angle_beta   90.00
_cell.angle_gamma   90.00
#
_symmetry.space_group_name_H-M   'P 1'
#
loop_
_entity.id
_entity.type
_entity.pdbx_description
1 polymer ?
#
loop_
_entity_poly.entity_id
_entity_poly.type
_entity_poly.pdbx_seq_one_letter_code
_entity_poly.pdbx_strand_id
1 'polypeptide(L)'
;MIIDEKAIKGLAFRAADLWLNLELSRHRPDSNYEQVTSFLKQRFKAEELNPLLLTLGLLEMALIEDALKNKQYLSEEEREKIIQDVVESLANNFPKVVEEMEKILSDLDSKIKEFKLLAGKYRMGGE
;
A
#
# COMPACT_ATOMS: atom_id res chain seq x y z
N MET A 1 2.83 4.51 19.27
CA MET A 1 2.76 3.04 19.11
C MET A 1 4.19 2.55 18.89
N ILE A 2 4.69 1.57 19.65
CA ILE A 2 6.02 1.00 19.36
C ILE A 2 5.83 -0.01 18.24
N ILE A 3 6.34 0.30 17.06
CA ILE A 3 6.28 -0.60 15.91
C ILE A 3 7.46 -1.57 16.04
N ASP A 4 7.16 -2.82 16.38
CA ASP A 4 8.14 -3.91 16.40
C ASP A 4 8.36 -4.50 14.99
N GLU A 5 9.34 -5.38 14.82
CA GLU A 5 9.65 -5.99 13.52
C GLU A 5 8.46 -6.74 12.90
N LYS A 6 7.58 -7.33 13.72
CA LYS A 6 6.40 -8.04 13.25
C LYS A 6 5.37 -7.07 12.69
N ALA A 7 5.20 -5.92 13.33
CA ALA A 7 4.35 -4.84 12.87
C ALA A 7 4.88 -4.24 11.55
N ILE A 8 6.20 -4.06 11.40
CA ILE A 8 6.80 -3.61 10.11
C ILE A 8 6.44 -4.58 8.99
N LYS A 9 6.62 -5.89 9.20
CA LYS A 9 6.27 -6.90 8.19
C LYS A 9 4.79 -6.87 7.83
N GLY A 10 3.91 -6.74 8.83
CA GLY A 10 2.47 -6.61 8.60
C GLY A 10 2.12 -5.37 7.77
N LEU A 11 2.75 -4.23 8.07
CA LEU A 11 2.59 -3.00 7.29
C LEU A 11 3.11 -3.16 5.86
N ALA A 12 4.23 -3.86 5.67
CA ALA A 12 4.82 -4.11 4.35
C ALA A 12 3.91 -4.98 3.47
N PHE A 13 3.33 -6.06 4.03
CA PHE A 13 2.34 -6.87 3.32
C PHE A 13 1.12 -6.04 2.91
N ARG A 14 0.61 -5.21 3.83
CA ARG A 14 -0.53 -4.34 3.54
C ARG A 14 -0.21 -3.29 2.49
N ALA A 15 0.98 -2.69 2.55
CA ALA A 15 1.46 -1.72 1.58
C ALA A 15 1.53 -2.34 0.17
N ALA A 16 2.13 -3.54 0.07
CA ALA A 16 2.22 -4.28 -1.18
C ALA A 16 0.84 -4.63 -1.74
N ASP A 17 -0.07 -5.13 -0.90
CA ASP A 17 -1.43 -5.47 -1.30
C ASP A 17 -2.21 -4.25 -1.81
N LEU A 18 -2.22 -3.15 -1.04
CA LEU A 18 -2.90 -1.92 -1.44
C LEU A 18 -2.35 -1.37 -2.75
N TRP A 19 -1.02 -1.34 -2.90
CA TRP A 19 -0.38 -0.84 -4.11
C TRP A 19 -0.71 -1.71 -5.32
N LEU A 20 -0.52 -3.04 -5.22
CA LEU A 20 -0.84 -3.98 -6.31
C LEU A 20 -2.32 -3.94 -6.68
N ASN A 21 -3.22 -3.87 -5.71
CA ASN A 21 -4.65 -3.77 -5.96
C ASN A 21 -5.00 -2.48 -6.71
N LEU A 22 -4.39 -1.35 -6.33
CA LEU A 22 -4.60 -0.10 -7.06
C LEU A 22 -4.04 -0.18 -8.49
N GLU A 23 -2.83 -0.72 -8.68
CA GLU A 23 -2.23 -0.92 -10.01
C GLU A 23 -3.09 -1.81 -10.90
N LEU A 24 -3.59 -2.93 -10.37
CA LEU A 24 -4.52 -3.82 -11.08
C LEU A 24 -5.84 -3.12 -11.43
N SER A 25 -6.30 -2.21 -10.57
CA SER A 25 -7.53 -1.47 -10.79
C SER A 25 -7.45 -0.54 -12.01
N ARG A 26 -6.26 -0.07 -12.42
CA ARG A 26 -6.05 0.69 -13.68
C ARG A 26 -6.60 -0.01 -14.93
N HIS A 27 -6.63 -1.34 -14.90
CA HIS A 27 -7.07 -2.16 -16.02
C HIS A 27 -8.56 -2.49 -15.97
N ARG A 28 -9.30 -2.00 -14.96
CA ARG A 28 -10.73 -2.23 -14.80
C ARG A 28 -11.52 -0.96 -15.13
N PRO A 29 -12.54 -1.06 -16.00
CA PRO A 29 -13.35 0.09 -16.43
C PRO A 29 -14.25 0.65 -15.32
N ASP A 30 -14.55 -0.13 -14.28
CA ASP A 30 -15.37 0.20 -13.12
C ASP A 30 -14.54 0.52 -11.87
N SER A 31 -13.25 0.79 -12.02
CA SER A 31 -12.37 1.09 -10.88
C SER A 31 -12.46 2.53 -10.38
N ASN A 32 -12.13 2.71 -9.10
CA ASN A 32 -11.96 4.03 -8.49
C ASN A 32 -10.52 4.56 -8.62
N TYR A 33 -9.76 4.06 -9.60
CA TYR A 33 -8.33 4.36 -9.73
C TYR A 33 -8.07 5.87 -9.77
N GLU A 34 -8.72 6.57 -10.71
CA GLU A 34 -8.56 8.02 -10.91
C GLU A 34 -8.97 8.85 -9.69
N GLN A 35 -10.02 8.41 -9.00
CA GLN A 35 -10.50 9.08 -7.79
C GLN A 35 -9.46 8.99 -6.67
N VAL A 36 -8.92 7.80 -6.43
CA VAL A 36 -7.89 7.56 -5.40
C VAL A 36 -6.63 8.34 -5.74
N THR A 37 -6.16 8.30 -6.99
CA THR A 37 -4.96 9.05 -7.37
C THR A 37 -5.15 10.55 -7.34
N SER A 38 -6.31 11.06 -7.71
CA SER A 38 -6.61 12.50 -7.64
C SER A 38 -6.61 12.98 -6.18
N PHE A 39 -7.22 12.21 -5.28
CA PHE A 39 -7.20 12.51 -3.85
C PHE A 39 -5.77 12.55 -3.29
N LEU A 40 -4.95 11.55 -3.62
CA LEU A 40 -3.56 11.49 -3.15
C LEU A 40 -2.69 12.62 -3.73
N LYS A 41 -2.88 13.00 -5.01
CA LYS A 41 -2.21 14.17 -5.62
C LYS A 41 -2.51 15.45 -4.86
N GLN A 42 -3.79 15.66 -4.52
CA GLN A 42 -4.22 16.81 -3.73
C GLN A 42 -3.61 16.78 -2.33
N ARG A 43 -3.60 15.63 -1.66
CA ARG A 43 -3.03 15.46 -0.32
C ARG A 43 -1.54 15.81 -0.27
N PHE A 44 -0.76 15.30 -1.22
CA PHE A 44 0.69 15.57 -1.28
C PHE A 44 1.05 16.86 -2.02
N LYS A 45 0.05 17.61 -2.54
CA LYS A 45 0.25 18.79 -3.37
C LYS A 45 1.22 18.53 -4.54
N ALA A 46 1.05 17.38 -5.19
CA ALA A 46 1.93 16.90 -6.25
C ALA A 46 1.16 16.78 -7.57
N GLU A 47 1.77 17.20 -8.67
CA GLU A 47 1.22 17.04 -10.02
C GLU A 47 1.20 15.57 -10.46
N GLU A 48 2.21 14.82 -10.04
CA GLU A 48 2.36 13.38 -10.27
C GLU A 48 2.69 12.63 -8.97
N LEU A 49 2.22 11.38 -8.88
CA LEU A 49 2.51 10.50 -7.76
C LEU A 49 3.54 9.47 -8.19
N ASN A 50 4.71 9.50 -7.55
CA ASN A 50 5.63 8.38 -7.63
C ASN A 50 5.09 7.19 -6.80
N PRO A 51 5.57 5.95 -7.06
CA PRO A 51 5.10 4.77 -6.34
C PRO A 51 5.26 4.84 -4.82
N LEU A 52 6.27 5.56 -4.30
CA LEU A 52 6.49 5.70 -2.86
C LEU A 52 5.40 6.57 -2.21
N LEU A 53 5.09 7.74 -2.78
CA LEU A 53 4.03 8.62 -2.28
C LEU A 53 2.66 7.95 -2.37
N LEU A 54 2.44 7.23 -3.46
CA LEU A 54 1.20 6.48 -3.66
C LEU A 54 1.05 5.39 -2.59
N THR A 55 2.10 4.60 -2.35
CA THR A 55 2.09 3.55 -1.31
C THR A 55 1.93 4.14 0.10
N LEU A 56 2.66 5.21 0.41
CA LEU A 56 2.56 5.92 1.68
C LEU A 56 1.13 6.41 1.92
N GLY A 57 0.57 7.12 0.95
CA GLY A 57 -0.78 7.68 1.07
C GLY A 57 -1.87 6.62 1.21
N LEU A 58 -1.80 5.54 0.44
CA LEU A 58 -2.70 4.40 0.59
C LEU A 58 -2.64 3.80 1.99
N LEU A 59 -1.42 3.62 2.52
CA LEU A 59 -1.22 3.04 3.83
C LEU A 59 -1.67 4.00 4.96
N GLU A 60 -1.41 5.30 4.83
CA GLU A 60 -1.95 6.32 5.75
C GLU A 60 -3.47 6.26 5.82
N MET A 61 -4.14 6.28 4.67
CA MET A 61 -5.61 6.23 4.60
C MET A 61 -6.15 4.97 5.29
N ALA A 62 -5.55 3.82 4.99
CA ALA A 62 -5.99 2.54 5.54
C ALA A 62 -5.78 2.46 7.08
N LEU A 63 -4.68 2.99 7.59
CA LEU A 63 -4.41 3.01 9.03
C LEU A 63 -5.29 4.04 9.77
N ILE A 64 -5.54 5.20 9.16
CA ILE A 64 -6.46 6.20 9.71
C ILE A 64 -7.87 5.62 9.78
N GLU A 65 -8.34 4.98 8.72
CA GLU A 65 -9.65 4.33 8.70
C GLU A 65 -9.77 3.30 9.83
N ASP A 66 -8.79 2.41 9.99
CA ASP A 66 -8.79 1.42 11.07
C ASP A 66 -8.77 2.04 12.47
N ALA A 67 -7.99 3.11 12.66
CA ALA A 67 -7.88 3.81 13.94
C ALA A 67 -9.19 4.52 14.34
N LEU A 68 -9.98 4.95 13.34
CA LEU A 68 -11.25 5.64 13.53
C LEU A 68 -12.47 4.70 13.56
N LYS A 69 -12.39 3.53 12.88
CA LYS A 69 -13.51 2.59 12.68
C LYS A 69 -14.22 2.15 13.97
N ASN A 70 -13.50 2.12 15.09
CA ASN A 70 -14.03 1.66 16.38
C ASN A 70 -14.34 2.79 17.38
N LYS A 71 -14.29 4.06 16.95
CA LYS A 71 -14.52 5.21 17.84
C LYS A 71 -15.79 5.95 17.44
N GLN A 72 -16.90 5.62 18.10
CA GLN A 72 -18.25 6.15 17.79
C GLN A 72 -18.43 7.63 18.15
N TYR A 73 -17.65 8.16 19.08
CA TYR A 73 -17.70 9.55 19.51
C TYR A 73 -16.27 10.06 19.70
N LEU A 74 -15.85 10.96 18.81
CA LEU A 74 -14.60 11.70 18.90
C LEU A 74 -14.92 13.18 18.71
N SER A 75 -14.28 14.03 19.50
CA SER A 75 -14.22 15.46 19.14
C SER A 75 -13.35 15.64 17.87
N GLU A 76 -13.47 16.79 17.21
CA GLU A 76 -12.61 17.11 16.07
C GLU A 76 -11.13 17.10 16.46
N GLU A 77 -10.80 17.63 17.65
CA GLU A 77 -9.43 17.64 18.19
C GLU A 77 -8.88 16.24 18.42
N GLU A 78 -9.68 15.32 18.97
CA GLU A 78 -9.25 13.94 19.20
C GLU A 78 -9.03 13.20 17.88
N ARG A 79 -9.89 13.46 16.89
CA ARG A 79 -9.76 12.89 15.55
C ARG A 79 -8.48 13.37 14.87
N GLU A 80 -8.20 14.67 14.92
CA GLU A 80 -7.01 15.26 14.31
C GLU A 80 -5.73 14.72 14.96
N LYS A 81 -5.73 14.58 16.29
CA LYS A 81 -4.62 13.98 17.03
C LYS A 81 -4.36 12.53 16.61
N ILE A 82 -5.41 11.70 16.46
CA ILE A 82 -5.25 10.31 15.99
C ILE A 82 -4.65 10.28 14.58
N ILE A 83 -5.14 11.14 13.69
CA ILE A 83 -4.62 11.22 12.32
C ILE A 83 -3.14 11.59 12.34
N GLN A 84 -2.76 12.60 13.12
CA GLN A 84 -1.38 13.05 13.24
C GLN A 84 -0.48 11.95 13.81
N ASP A 85 -0.90 11.27 14.88
CA ASP A 85 -0.17 10.15 15.48
C ASP A 85 0.09 9.02 14.47
N VAL A 86 -0.91 8.68 13.64
CA VAL A 86 -0.77 7.66 12.59
C VAL A 86 0.22 8.11 11.52
N VAL A 87 0.10 9.34 11.02
CA VAL A 87 0.96 9.88 9.96
C VAL A 87 2.41 9.96 10.44
N GLU A 88 2.67 10.50 11.62
CA GLU A 88 4.03 10.61 12.17
C GLU A 88 4.64 9.23 12.46
N SER A 89 3.86 8.33 13.07
CA SER A 89 4.32 6.97 13.34
C SER A 89 4.65 6.22 12.05
N LEU A 90 3.83 6.38 11.01
CA LEU A 90 4.08 5.73 9.74
C LEU A 90 5.30 6.33 9.05
N ALA A 91 5.40 7.66 8.95
CA ALA A 91 6.51 8.34 8.28
C ALA A 91 7.88 7.91 8.85
N ASN A 92 7.97 7.77 10.17
CA ASN A 92 9.20 7.33 10.84
C ASN A 92 9.60 5.88 10.53
N ASN A 93 8.62 5.02 10.24
CA ASN A 93 8.84 3.60 10.00
C ASN A 93 8.76 3.21 8.52
N PHE A 94 8.27 4.11 7.66
CA PHE A 94 8.02 3.87 6.26
C PHE A 94 9.26 3.37 5.49
N PRO A 95 10.48 3.89 5.71
CA PRO A 95 11.67 3.33 5.04
C PRO A 95 11.85 1.83 5.29
N LYS A 96 11.66 1.37 6.53
CA LYS A 96 11.75 -0.06 6.88
C LYS A 96 10.60 -0.87 6.29
N VAL A 97 9.41 -0.28 6.21
CA VAL A 97 8.25 -0.89 5.54
C VAL A 97 8.55 -1.09 4.05
N VAL A 98 9.18 -0.11 3.40
CA VAL A 98 9.60 -0.20 1.99
C VAL A 98 10.66 -1.29 1.79
N GLU A 99 11.66 -1.40 2.67
CA GLU A 99 12.66 -2.47 2.62
C GLU A 99 12.04 -3.88 2.70
N GLU A 100 11.08 -4.09 3.60
CA GLU A 100 10.36 -5.37 3.69
C GLU A 100 9.43 -5.59 2.49
N MET A 101 8.81 -4.54 1.97
CA MET A 101 7.97 -4.59 0.77
C MET A 101 8.78 -4.98 -0.47
N GLU A 102 10.00 -4.47 -0.62
CA GLU A 102 10.91 -4.84 -1.71
C GLU A 102 11.20 -6.35 -1.73
N LYS A 103 11.40 -6.96 -0.56
CA LYS A 103 11.61 -8.41 -0.43
C LYS A 103 10.39 -9.19 -0.92
N ILE A 104 9.19 -8.78 -0.50
CA ILE A 104 7.92 -9.40 -0.92
C ILE A 104 7.75 -9.30 -2.44
N LEU A 105 8.01 -8.13 -3.02
CA LEU A 105 7.86 -7.91 -4.46
C LEU A 105 8.92 -8.67 -5.28
N SER A 106 10.13 -8.81 -4.75
CA SER A 106 11.20 -9.60 -5.38
C SER A 106 10.86 -11.09 -5.44
N ASP A 107 10.25 -11.62 -4.38
CA ASP A 107 9.74 -12.99 -4.34
C ASP A 107 8.61 -13.19 -5.38
N LEU A 108 7.70 -12.21 -5.50
CA LEU A 108 6.63 -12.25 -6.50
C LEU A 108 7.17 -12.18 -7.94
N ASP A 109 8.14 -11.32 -8.23
CA ASP A 109 8.78 -11.24 -9.55
C ASP A 109 9.44 -12.58 -9.93
N SER A 110 10.10 -13.24 -8.96
CA SER A 110 10.68 -14.56 -9.16
C SER A 110 9.62 -15.60 -9.55
N LYS A 111 8.47 -15.60 -8.87
CA LYS A 111 7.33 -16.47 -9.23
C LYS A 111 6.73 -16.13 -10.59
N ILE A 112 6.66 -14.86 -10.96
CA ILE A 112 6.19 -14.43 -12.29
C ILE A 112 7.12 -14.95 -13.40
N LYS A 113 8.44 -14.93 -13.17
CA LYS A 113 9.42 -15.51 -14.10
C LYS A 113 9.23 -17.02 -14.26
N GLU A 114 9.03 -17.74 -13.15
CA GLU A 114 8.72 -19.17 -13.18
C GLU A 114 7.43 -19.45 -13.95
N PHE A 115 6.37 -18.69 -13.69
CA PHE A 115 5.10 -18.81 -14.41
C PHE A 115 5.27 -18.67 -15.94
N LYS A 116 6.06 -17.69 -16.38
CA LYS A 116 6.36 -17.49 -17.81
C LYS A 116 7.12 -18.67 -18.41
N LEU A 117 8.08 -19.23 -17.68
CA LEU A 117 8.84 -20.41 -18.12
C LEU A 117 7.93 -21.62 -18.31
N LEU A 118 7.05 -21.90 -17.33
CA LEU A 118 6.10 -23.01 -17.40
C LEU A 118 5.09 -22.81 -18.53
N ALA A 119 4.55 -21.60 -18.71
CA ALA A 119 3.66 -21.29 -19.83
C ALA A 119 4.35 -21.51 -21.20
N GLY A 120 5.65 -21.21 -21.31
CA GLY A 120 6.45 -21.50 -22.49
C GLY A 120 6.56 -22.99 -22.77
N LYS A 121 6.85 -23.81 -21.75
CA LYS A 121 6.90 -25.28 -21.86
C LYS A 121 5.55 -25.86 -22.29
N TYR A 122 4.47 -25.40 -21.67
CA TYR A 122 3.10 -25.81 -22.00
C TYR A 122 2.76 -25.54 -23.47
N ARG A 123 3.12 -24.35 -24.00
CA ARG A 123 2.91 -24.01 -25.41
C ARG A 123 3.67 -24.93 -26.37
N MET A 124 4.80 -25.48 -25.95
CA MET A 124 5.62 -26.41 -26.74
C MET A 124 5.20 -27.88 -26.56
N GLY A 125 4.10 -28.15 -25.86
CA GLY A 125 3.58 -29.51 -25.64
C GLY A 125 4.27 -30.29 -24.52
N GLY A 126 5.02 -29.61 -23.65
CA GLY A 126 5.60 -30.21 -22.45
C GLY A 126 4.70 -29.97 -21.24
N GLU A 127 4.35 -31.04 -20.52
CA GLU A 127 3.87 -30.97 -19.13
C GLU A 127 4.88 -30.24 -18.22
#